data_AF-A0A031IDI4-F1
#
_entry.id   AF-A0A031IDI4-F1
#
_cell.length_a   1.000
_cell.length_b   1.000
_cell.length_c   1.000
_cell.angle_alpha   90.00
_cell.angle_beta   90.00
_cell.angle_gamma   90.00
#
_symmetry.space_group_name_H-M   'P 1'
#
loop_
_entity.id
_entity.type
_entity.pdbx_description
1 polymer ?
#
loop_
_entity_poly.entity_id
_entity_poly.type
_entity_poly.pdbx_seq_one_letter_code
_entity_poly.pdbx_strand_id
1 'polypeptide(L)'
;MIETFLKQRIRRRHAEQRRFFREIFDWTILLYLVVPVVLFIIYETIQILNGQADWVQTVPVAWILLGWMLYGFLPAFYAWFEPADRLFFKPVPGVIVRMKRYSVRYHFVRIFLLTAGLHLLCFPLHSIRFDQSGITVLLTSLALSLLQPFFSFWTYRLSGQRFLRKWSGHLVLATGRITLLLLLWLQPHPVLFVVALCILLFGSLHVRHWSRREDGLTEDILLSMKRQSSLSATVLELNGSLPKSSHRKRPLLHLRLFKQTHHQLPLLTYLRDPSKRRFLLQLFAAMNYGLLVLPWIGRGLVIAFVLFVLFQERKQHHTWFRRQSFYQHISN
;
A
#
# COMPACT_ATOMS: atom_id res chain seq x y z
N MET A 1 17.10 -24.47 -12.81
CA MET A 1 15.69 -24.57 -13.24
C MET A 1 14.73 -23.75 -12.37
N ILE A 2 14.64 -23.94 -11.04
CA ILE A 2 13.71 -23.14 -10.19
C ILE A 2 14.06 -21.64 -10.18
N GLU A 3 15.35 -21.31 -10.08
CA GLU A 3 15.80 -19.92 -10.13
C GLU A 3 15.47 -19.21 -11.44
N THR A 4 15.57 -19.93 -12.57
CA THR A 4 15.27 -19.37 -13.90
C THR A 4 13.78 -19.09 -14.04
N PHE A 5 12.91 -19.99 -13.55
CA PHE A 5 11.47 -19.76 -13.48
C PHE A 5 11.12 -18.54 -12.60
N LEU A 6 11.73 -18.44 -11.41
CA LEU A 6 11.50 -17.30 -10.51
C LEU A 6 11.95 -15.98 -11.15
N LYS A 7 13.13 -15.94 -11.77
CA LYS A 7 13.65 -14.77 -12.49
C LYS A 7 12.69 -14.33 -13.61
N GLN A 8 12.14 -15.28 -14.37
CA GLN A 8 11.14 -14.98 -15.40
C GLN A 8 9.86 -14.38 -14.81
N ARG A 9 9.35 -14.92 -13.70
CA ARG A 9 8.17 -14.38 -13.01
C ARG A 9 8.40 -12.97 -12.47
N ILE A 10 9.56 -12.75 -11.85
CA ILE A 10 9.99 -11.42 -11.38
C ILE A 10 10.06 -10.44 -12.56
N ARG A 11 10.69 -10.83 -13.68
CA ARG A 11 10.80 -9.99 -14.87
C ARG A 11 9.45 -9.65 -15.47
N ARG A 12 8.55 -10.63 -15.59
CA ARG A 12 7.17 -10.42 -16.04
C ARG A 12 6.45 -9.42 -15.15
N ARG A 13 6.56 -9.57 -13.83
CA ARG A 13 5.92 -8.67 -12.88
C ARG A 13 6.47 -7.24 -12.96
N HIS A 14 7.78 -7.07 -13.10
CA HIS A 14 8.38 -5.75 -13.31
C HIS A 14 7.98 -5.13 -14.65
N ALA A 15 7.77 -5.95 -15.69
CA ALA A 15 7.24 -5.46 -16.95
C ALA A 15 5.78 -4.99 -16.80
N GLU A 16 4.93 -5.75 -16.10
CA GLU A 16 3.56 -5.36 -15.77
C GLU A 16 3.51 -4.07 -14.94
N GLN A 17 4.34 -3.96 -13.89
CA GLN A 17 4.43 -2.75 -13.07
C GLN A 17 4.93 -1.54 -13.86
N ARG A 18 5.91 -1.72 -14.75
CA ARG A 18 6.38 -0.63 -15.61
C ARG A 18 5.32 -0.19 -16.61
N ARG A 19 4.56 -1.12 -17.18
CA ARG A 19 3.40 -0.79 -18.04
C ARG A 19 2.34 -0.02 -17.25
N PHE A 20 2.00 -0.48 -16.06
CA PHE A 20 1.09 0.21 -15.14
C PHE A 20 1.52 1.64 -14.85
N PHE A 21 2.78 1.85 -14.46
CA PHE A 21 3.28 3.20 -14.19
C PHE A 21 3.30 4.06 -15.45
N ARG A 22 3.59 3.48 -16.62
CA ARG A 22 3.53 4.22 -17.89
C ARG A 22 2.10 4.62 -18.27
N GLU A 23 1.12 3.78 -17.98
CA GLU A 23 -0.30 4.08 -18.22
C GLU A 23 -0.84 5.15 -17.27
N ILE A 24 -0.39 5.16 -16.01
CA ILE A 24 -0.79 6.17 -15.03
C ILE A 24 -0.05 7.50 -15.25
N PHE A 25 1.25 7.45 -15.52
CA PHE A 25 2.07 8.64 -15.77
C PHE A 25 2.06 8.98 -17.25
N ASP A 26 0.92 9.44 -17.76
CA ASP A 26 0.86 10.10 -19.06
C ASP A 26 1.75 11.35 -19.05
N TRP A 27 2.23 11.79 -20.22
CA TRP A 27 3.15 12.93 -20.36
C TRP A 27 2.64 14.19 -19.66
N THR A 28 1.32 14.38 -19.63
CA THR A 28 0.67 15.47 -18.89
C THR A 28 0.88 15.36 -17.38
N ILE A 29 0.69 14.18 -16.78
CA ILE A 29 0.90 13.99 -15.33
C ILE A 29 2.40 14.09 -15.01
N LEU A 30 3.27 13.58 -15.88
CA LEU A 30 4.71 13.68 -15.72
C LEU A 30 5.16 15.15 -15.67
N LEU A 31 4.74 15.96 -16.66
CA LEU A 31 5.18 17.35 -16.81
C LEU A 31 4.56 18.29 -15.78
N TYR A 32 3.27 18.14 -15.50
CA TYR A 32 2.53 19.09 -14.65
C TYR A 32 2.44 18.70 -13.17
N LEU A 33 2.77 17.45 -12.82
CA LEU A 33 2.70 16.98 -11.44
C LEU A 33 4.01 16.38 -10.95
N VAL A 34 4.57 15.38 -11.65
CA VAL A 34 5.75 14.66 -11.16
C VAL A 34 6.97 15.58 -11.13
N VAL A 35 7.30 16.24 -12.23
CA VAL A 35 8.48 17.12 -12.30
C VAL A 35 8.40 18.26 -11.26
N PRO A 36 7.28 19.02 -11.13
CA PRO A 36 7.14 20.03 -10.10
C PRO A 36 7.28 19.48 -8.67
N VAL A 37 6.67 18.32 -8.38
CA VAL A 37 6.78 17.69 -7.05
C VAL A 37 8.21 17.26 -6.75
N VAL A 38 8.92 16.69 -7.73
CA VAL A 38 10.33 16.29 -7.56
C VAL A 38 11.22 17.53 -7.33
N LEU A 39 11.05 18.58 -8.12
CA LEU A 39 11.79 19.84 -7.93
C LEU A 39 11.49 20.47 -6.57
N PHE A 40 10.23 20.43 -6.13
CA PHE A 40 9.83 20.90 -4.81
C PHE A 40 10.49 20.08 -3.69
N ILE A 41 10.52 18.74 -3.80
CA ILE A 41 11.20 17.88 -2.83
C ILE A 41 12.69 18.22 -2.77
N ILE A 42 13.35 18.44 -3.92
CA ILE A 42 14.77 18.82 -3.96
C ILE A 42 14.98 20.18 -3.29
N TYR A 43 14.16 21.17 -3.63
CA TYR A 43 14.23 22.51 -3.04
C TYR A 43 14.04 22.48 -1.52
N GLU A 44 13.00 21.81 -1.03
CA GLU A 44 12.76 21.65 0.41
C GLU A 44 13.90 20.90 1.10
N THR A 45 14.45 19.86 0.47
CA THR A 45 15.60 19.14 1.04
C THR A 45 16.81 20.05 1.23
N ILE A 46 17.07 20.95 0.27
CA ILE A 46 18.14 21.95 0.37
C ILE A 46 17.83 22.95 1.50
N GLN A 47 16.59 23.45 1.60
CA GLN A 47 16.20 24.38 2.66
C GLN A 47 16.30 23.75 4.06
N ILE A 48 15.95 22.47 4.17
CA ILE A 48 16.11 21.69 5.40
C ILE A 48 17.61 21.60 5.74
N LEU A 49 18.45 21.18 4.81
CA LEU A 49 19.91 21.06 5.03
C LEU A 49 20.57 22.40 5.40
N ASN A 50 20.07 23.52 4.87
CA ASN A 50 20.54 24.86 5.18
C ASN A 50 19.95 25.43 6.49
N GLY A 51 19.09 24.68 7.19
CA GLY A 51 18.46 25.13 8.44
C GLY A 51 17.41 26.22 8.26
N GLN A 52 16.95 26.48 7.04
CA GLN A 52 15.98 27.54 6.71
C GLN A 52 14.52 27.06 6.70
N ALA A 53 14.28 25.78 7.01
CA ALA A 53 12.97 25.16 6.96
C ALA A 53 12.29 25.13 8.35
N ASP A 54 11.78 26.29 8.80
CA ASP A 54 11.12 26.44 10.11
C ASP A 54 9.92 25.50 10.30
N TRP A 55 9.24 25.17 9.20
CA TRP A 55 8.08 24.29 9.22
C TRP A 55 8.42 22.90 9.76
N VAL A 56 9.67 22.42 9.60
CA VAL A 56 10.12 21.11 10.09
C VAL A 56 9.88 20.98 11.58
N GLN A 57 10.17 22.03 12.36
CA GLN A 57 9.97 22.05 13.81
C GLN A 57 8.50 22.08 14.20
N THR A 58 7.66 22.66 13.34
CA THR A 58 6.21 22.76 13.58
C THR A 58 5.42 21.51 13.22
N VAL A 59 5.99 20.57 12.43
CA VAL A 59 5.27 19.34 12.06
C VAL A 59 5.05 18.47 13.30
N PRO A 60 3.78 18.12 13.60
CA PRO A 60 3.48 17.20 14.69
C PRO A 60 4.10 15.83 14.41
N VAL A 61 4.82 15.29 15.41
CA VAL A 61 5.46 13.96 15.35
C VAL A 61 4.46 12.86 14.97
N ALA A 62 3.20 13.00 15.40
CA ALA A 62 2.10 12.10 15.03
C ALA A 62 1.94 11.92 13.51
N TRP A 63 2.15 12.98 12.71
CA TRP A 63 2.03 12.88 11.25
C TRP A 63 3.21 12.15 10.61
N ILE A 64 4.42 12.35 11.14
CA ILE A 64 5.60 11.61 10.72
C ILE A 64 5.39 10.12 11.01
N LEU A 65 4.90 9.79 12.20
CA LEU A 65 4.56 8.41 12.58
C LEU A 65 3.43 7.82 11.74
N LEU A 66 2.43 8.61 11.37
CA LEU A 66 1.36 8.17 10.47
C LEU A 66 1.92 7.82 9.09
N GLY A 67 2.82 8.63 8.54
CA GLY A 67 3.52 8.33 7.29
C GLY A 67 4.28 7.00 7.35
N TRP A 68 5.03 6.78 8.44
CA TRP A 68 5.72 5.51 8.71
C TRP A 68 4.76 4.32 8.86
N MET A 69 3.63 4.53 9.54
CA MET A 69 2.60 3.52 9.71
C MET A 69 2.00 3.11 8.36
N LEU A 70 1.61 4.08 7.54
CA LEU A 70 1.08 3.85 6.20
C LEU A 70 2.09 3.12 5.31
N TYR A 71 3.36 3.55 5.35
CA TYR A 71 4.45 2.87 4.65
C TYR A 71 4.60 1.41 5.11
N GLY A 72 4.45 1.17 6.41
CA GLY A 72 4.43 -0.16 7.00
C GLY A 72 3.33 -1.09 6.48
N PHE A 73 2.22 -0.54 6.01
CA PHE A 73 1.11 -1.31 5.43
C PHE A 73 1.26 -1.55 3.93
N LEU A 74 2.24 -0.92 3.25
CA LEU A 74 2.48 -1.20 1.85
C LEU A 74 2.83 -2.69 1.69
N PRO A 75 2.02 -3.45 0.93
CA PRO A 75 2.23 -4.88 0.79
C PRO A 75 3.46 -5.15 -0.06
N ALA A 76 4.55 -5.57 0.58
CA ALA A 76 5.83 -5.78 -0.10
C ALA A 76 6.22 -7.26 -0.25
N PHE A 77 5.59 -8.17 0.49
CA PHE A 77 5.91 -9.60 0.50
C PHE A 77 4.78 -10.48 -0.06
N TYR A 78 5.15 -11.43 -0.92
CA TYR A 78 4.33 -12.58 -1.29
C TYR A 78 5.25 -13.74 -1.71
N ALA A 79 4.73 -14.96 -1.67
CA ALA A 79 5.43 -16.10 -2.24
C ALA A 79 5.21 -16.14 -3.75
N TRP A 80 6.22 -16.46 -4.55
CA TRP A 80 6.11 -16.49 -6.03
C TRP A 80 5.38 -17.72 -6.57
N PHE A 81 4.31 -18.17 -5.90
CA PHE A 81 3.52 -19.31 -6.31
C PHE A 81 2.35 -18.93 -7.23
N GLU A 82 2.11 -19.80 -8.21
CA GLU A 82 0.99 -19.75 -9.16
C GLU A 82 0.11 -21.02 -9.02
N PRO A 83 -1.16 -20.99 -9.45
CA PRO A 83 -2.04 -22.16 -9.37
C PRO A 83 -1.49 -23.42 -10.06
N ALA A 84 -0.82 -23.24 -11.20
CA ALA A 84 -0.25 -24.33 -11.98
C ALA A 84 0.83 -25.11 -11.19
N ASP A 85 1.54 -24.44 -10.27
CA ASP A 85 2.62 -25.02 -9.46
C ASP A 85 2.14 -26.18 -8.58
N ARG A 86 0.85 -26.22 -8.26
CA ARG A 86 0.26 -27.33 -7.49
C ARG A 86 0.37 -28.66 -8.22
N LEU A 87 0.29 -28.65 -9.55
CA LEU A 87 0.37 -29.87 -10.37
C LEU A 87 1.82 -30.28 -10.60
N PHE A 88 2.71 -29.30 -10.83
CA PHE A 88 4.10 -29.57 -11.19
C PHE A 88 5.05 -29.79 -10.00
N PHE A 89 4.81 -29.15 -8.85
CA PHE A 89 5.73 -29.20 -7.70
C PHE A 89 5.32 -30.14 -6.58
N LYS A 90 4.06 -30.61 -6.56
CA LYS A 90 3.64 -31.66 -5.63
C LYS A 90 4.42 -32.97 -5.77
N PRO A 91 4.78 -33.45 -6.98
CA PRO A 91 5.54 -34.69 -7.13
C PRO A 91 7.06 -34.53 -6.90
N VAL A 92 7.60 -33.32 -6.79
CA VAL A 92 9.05 -33.10 -6.67
C VAL A 92 9.43 -32.58 -5.28
N PRO A 93 10.02 -33.41 -4.41
CA PRO A 93 10.33 -33.02 -3.04
C PRO A 93 11.34 -31.87 -3.00
N GLY A 94 11.20 -30.99 -2.02
CA GLY A 94 12.10 -29.86 -1.77
C GLY A 94 12.01 -28.70 -2.76
N VAL A 95 11.23 -28.80 -3.85
CA VAL A 95 11.03 -27.68 -4.80
C VAL A 95 10.26 -26.54 -4.15
N ILE A 96 9.20 -26.86 -3.39
CA ILE A 96 8.39 -25.89 -2.65
C ILE A 96 9.26 -25.13 -1.63
N VAL A 97 10.08 -25.85 -0.85
CA VAL A 97 11.01 -25.27 0.12
C VAL A 97 12.01 -24.34 -0.57
N ARG A 98 12.60 -24.76 -1.68
CA ARG A 98 13.52 -23.92 -2.46
C ARG A 98 12.81 -22.64 -2.93
N MET A 99 11.62 -22.76 -3.49
CA MET A 99 10.82 -21.61 -3.96
C MET A 99 10.47 -20.62 -2.84
N LYS A 100 10.09 -21.12 -1.66
CA LYS A 100 9.86 -20.29 -0.46
C LYS A 100 11.13 -19.55 -0.05
N ARG A 101 12.28 -20.23 0.01
CA ARG A 101 13.57 -19.61 0.38
C ARG A 101 14.00 -18.52 -0.60
N TYR A 102 13.84 -18.74 -1.91
CA TYR A 102 14.14 -17.70 -2.90
C TYR A 102 13.19 -16.50 -2.79
N SER A 103 11.89 -16.75 -2.59
CA SER A 103 10.91 -15.68 -2.37
C SER A 103 11.29 -14.84 -1.14
N VAL A 104 11.66 -15.50 -0.04
CA VAL A 104 12.13 -14.84 1.19
C VAL A 104 13.35 -13.97 0.90
N ARG A 105 14.42 -14.54 0.34
CA ARG A 105 15.66 -13.80 0.05
C ARG A 105 15.41 -12.59 -0.84
N TYR A 106 14.68 -12.79 -1.94
CA TYR A 106 14.37 -11.72 -2.89
C TYR A 106 13.61 -10.56 -2.22
N HIS A 107 12.51 -10.86 -1.53
CA HIS A 107 11.71 -9.82 -0.90
C HIS A 107 12.43 -9.18 0.29
N PHE A 108 13.23 -9.92 1.06
CA PHE A 108 13.98 -9.36 2.17
C PHE A 108 15.00 -8.33 1.69
N VAL A 109 15.81 -8.68 0.68
CA VAL A 109 16.79 -7.75 0.08
C VAL A 109 16.08 -6.55 -0.53
N ARG A 110 15.02 -6.78 -1.32
CA ARG A 110 14.28 -5.69 -1.96
C ARG A 110 13.65 -4.73 -0.94
N ILE A 111 13.01 -5.26 0.10
CA ILE A 111 12.37 -4.44 1.15
C ILE A 111 13.44 -3.67 1.90
N PHE A 112 14.50 -4.33 2.34
CA PHE A 112 15.62 -3.70 3.04
C PHE A 112 16.23 -2.54 2.24
N LEU A 113 16.52 -2.74 0.95
CA LEU A 113 17.12 -1.70 0.12
C LEU A 113 16.16 -0.51 -0.07
N LEU A 114 14.87 -0.79 -0.29
CA LEU A 114 13.86 0.26 -0.47
C LEU A 114 13.65 1.06 0.81
N THR A 115 13.62 0.38 1.97
CA THR A 115 13.49 1.04 3.28
C THR A 115 14.72 1.85 3.63
N ALA A 116 15.91 1.29 3.41
CA ALA A 116 17.17 1.97 3.67
C ALA A 116 17.30 3.23 2.80
N GLY A 117 16.94 3.14 1.51
CA GLY A 117 16.90 4.30 0.62
C GLY A 117 15.91 5.37 1.07
N LEU A 118 14.72 4.98 1.54
CA LEU A 118 13.72 5.93 2.04
C LEU A 118 14.16 6.60 3.35
N HIS A 119 14.76 5.84 4.26
CA HIS A 119 15.35 6.39 5.48
C HIS A 119 16.50 7.37 5.19
N LEU A 120 17.35 7.05 4.21
CA LEU A 120 18.46 7.91 3.80
C LEU A 120 17.93 9.21 3.17
N LEU A 121 16.85 9.16 2.40
CA LEU A 121 16.18 10.35 1.87
C LEU A 121 15.58 11.22 3.00
N CYS A 122 15.03 10.59 4.03
CA CYS A 122 14.48 11.29 5.21
C CYS A 122 15.55 11.68 6.26
N PHE A 123 16.82 11.33 6.06
CA PHE A 123 17.91 11.59 6.99
C PHE A 123 18.00 13.06 7.47
N PRO A 124 17.98 14.08 6.58
CA PRO A 124 18.09 15.48 7.03
C PRO A 124 16.92 15.91 7.91
N LEU A 125 15.70 15.46 7.59
CA LEU A 125 14.51 15.69 8.43
C LEU A 125 14.69 15.10 9.83
N HIS A 126 15.26 13.90 9.94
CA HIS A 126 15.46 13.24 11.24
C HIS A 126 16.51 13.93 12.09
N SER A 127 17.65 14.30 11.50
CA SER A 127 18.74 14.95 12.23
C SER A 127 18.31 16.31 12.79
N ILE A 128 17.62 17.12 11.98
CA ILE A 128 17.21 18.48 12.37
C ILE A 128 16.01 18.49 13.31
N ARG A 129 15.02 17.60 13.11
CA ARG A 129 13.81 17.61 13.93
C ARG A 129 14.04 17.13 15.35
N PHE A 130 14.89 16.12 15.52
CA PHE A 130 15.11 15.44 16.80
C PHE A 130 16.43 15.81 17.45
N ASP A 131 17.21 16.72 16.83
CA ASP A 131 18.53 17.15 17.29
C ASP A 131 19.45 15.96 17.62
N GLN A 132 19.41 14.95 16.74
CA GLN A 132 20.14 13.70 16.92
C GLN A 132 21.44 13.71 16.14
N SER A 133 22.48 13.13 16.73
CA SER A 133 23.74 12.89 16.03
C SER A 133 23.51 12.03 14.78
N GLY A 134 24.21 12.35 13.69
CA GLY A 134 24.06 11.61 12.44
C GLY A 134 24.28 10.09 12.58
N ILE A 135 25.18 9.68 13.49
CA ILE A 135 25.44 8.27 13.80
C ILE A 135 24.18 7.60 14.38
N THR A 136 23.51 8.25 15.34
CA THR A 136 22.28 7.70 15.94
C THR A 136 21.15 7.58 14.92
N VAL A 137 21.00 8.56 14.01
CA VAL A 137 20.01 8.51 12.92
C VAL A 137 20.32 7.37 11.94
N LEU A 138 21.60 7.15 11.61
CA LEU A 138 22.01 6.05 10.72
C LEU A 138 21.78 4.68 11.35
N LEU A 139 22.13 4.50 12.63
CA LEU A 139 21.94 3.23 13.35
C LEU A 139 20.45 2.90 13.52
N THR A 140 19.62 3.88 13.87
CA THR A 140 18.17 3.70 13.96
C THR A 140 17.57 3.38 12.60
N SER A 141 17.98 4.07 11.54
CA SER A 141 17.57 3.80 10.16
C SER A 141 17.95 2.40 9.70
N LEU A 142 19.16 1.93 10.05
CA LEU A 142 19.61 0.58 9.76
C LEU A 142 18.77 -0.46 10.51
N ALA A 143 18.53 -0.27 11.81
CA ALA A 143 17.72 -1.17 12.63
C ALA A 143 16.30 -1.30 12.07
N LEU A 144 15.66 -0.18 11.73
CA LEU A 144 14.32 -0.15 11.15
C LEU A 144 14.27 -0.83 9.77
N SER A 145 15.28 -0.60 8.93
CA SER A 145 15.41 -1.26 7.63
C SER A 145 15.57 -2.77 7.75
N LEU A 146 16.30 -3.25 8.76
CA LEU A 146 16.45 -4.69 9.03
C LEU A 146 15.17 -5.33 9.55
N LEU A 147 14.37 -4.60 10.33
CA LEU A 147 13.12 -5.08 10.89
C LEU A 147 11.97 -5.12 9.87
N GLN A 148 11.96 -4.19 8.90
CA GLN A 148 10.85 -4.05 7.95
C GLN A 148 10.52 -5.34 7.16
N PRO A 149 11.48 -6.12 6.65
CA PRO A 149 11.18 -7.38 5.98
C PRO A 149 10.37 -8.36 6.83
N PHE A 150 10.70 -8.49 8.12
CA PHE A 150 9.99 -9.38 9.06
C PHE A 150 8.57 -8.89 9.31
N PHE A 151 8.44 -7.59 9.49
CA PHE A 151 7.19 -6.88 9.58
C PHE A 151 6.30 -7.09 8.35
N SER A 152 6.86 -7.01 7.14
CA SER A 152 6.14 -7.33 5.89
C SER A 152 5.79 -8.82 5.79
N PHE A 153 6.63 -9.71 6.31
CA PHE A 153 6.36 -11.15 6.31
C PHE A 153 5.21 -11.51 7.26
N TRP A 154 5.18 -10.95 8.47
CA TRP A 154 4.08 -11.19 9.41
C TRP A 154 2.75 -10.64 8.90
N THR A 155 2.75 -9.45 8.31
CA THR A 155 1.54 -8.90 7.67
C THR A 155 1.06 -9.75 6.50
N TYR A 156 1.97 -10.39 5.74
CA TYR A 156 1.61 -11.40 4.75
C TYR A 156 0.91 -12.61 5.39
N ARG A 157 1.49 -13.19 6.46
CA ARG A 157 0.91 -14.37 7.14
C ARG A 157 -0.44 -14.08 7.82
N LEU A 158 -0.60 -12.91 8.44
CA LEU A 158 -1.87 -12.51 9.06
C LEU A 158 -2.97 -12.26 8.05
N SER A 159 -2.62 -11.91 6.80
CA SER A 159 -3.60 -11.62 5.76
C SER A 159 -4.41 -12.84 5.29
N GLY A 160 -3.96 -14.06 5.62
CA GLY A 160 -4.71 -15.30 5.42
C GLY A 160 -5.61 -15.73 6.57
N GLN A 161 -5.56 -15.02 7.69
CA GLN A 161 -6.38 -15.35 8.85
C GLN A 161 -7.80 -14.76 8.73
N ARG A 162 -8.73 -15.30 9.53
CA ARG A 162 -10.11 -14.81 9.64
C ARG A 162 -10.14 -13.31 9.96
N PHE A 163 -11.15 -12.60 9.47
CA PHE A 163 -11.24 -11.12 9.50
C PHE A 163 -10.86 -10.50 10.85
N LEU A 164 -11.43 -10.98 11.96
CA LEU A 164 -11.15 -10.44 13.30
C LEU A 164 -9.69 -10.65 13.72
N ARG A 165 -9.13 -11.85 13.49
CA ARG A 165 -7.74 -12.19 13.82
C ARG A 165 -6.74 -11.45 12.92
N LYS A 166 -7.15 -11.16 11.69
CA LYS A 166 -6.40 -10.35 10.74
C LYS A 166 -6.32 -8.89 11.22
N TRP A 167 -7.42 -8.28 11.64
CA TRP A 167 -7.43 -6.89 12.12
C TRP A 167 -6.70 -6.73 13.46
N SER A 168 -6.93 -7.63 14.42
CA SER A 168 -6.22 -7.60 15.70
C SER A 168 -4.71 -7.79 15.50
N GLY A 169 -4.29 -8.72 14.63
CA GLY A 169 -2.88 -8.91 14.30
C GLY A 169 -2.26 -7.71 13.59
N HIS A 170 -2.98 -7.06 12.67
CA HIS A 170 -2.49 -5.84 12.01
C HIS A 170 -2.37 -4.67 12.98
N LEU A 171 -3.33 -4.51 13.90
CA LEU A 171 -3.28 -3.49 14.94
C LEU A 171 -2.10 -3.73 15.88
N VAL A 172 -1.92 -4.95 16.40
CA VAL A 172 -0.78 -5.30 17.28
C VAL A 172 0.56 -5.04 16.59
N LEU A 173 0.70 -5.41 15.31
CA LEU A 173 1.92 -5.12 14.57
C LEU A 173 2.12 -3.63 14.31
N ALA A 174 1.06 -2.88 14.05
CA ALA A 174 1.17 -1.45 13.81
C ALA A 174 1.49 -0.69 15.09
N THR A 175 0.80 -0.99 16.19
CA THR A 175 1.09 -0.44 17.52
C THR A 175 2.50 -0.80 17.96
N GLY A 176 2.91 -2.07 17.79
CA GLY A 176 4.27 -2.52 18.11
C GLY A 176 5.37 -1.85 17.28
N ARG A 177 5.08 -1.52 16.02
CA ARG A 177 6.00 -0.72 15.18
C ARG A 177 6.07 0.72 15.63
N ILE A 178 4.93 1.34 15.93
CA ILE A 178 4.87 2.73 16.37
C ILE A 178 5.57 2.89 17.72
N THR A 179 5.34 1.99 18.67
CA THR A 179 6.07 2.01 19.93
C THR A 179 7.57 1.78 19.71
N LEU A 180 7.96 0.84 18.87
CA LEU A 180 9.39 0.62 18.56
C LEU A 180 10.04 1.82 17.85
N LEU A 181 9.33 2.46 16.91
CA LEU A 181 9.77 3.68 16.21
C LEU A 181 9.93 4.84 17.19
N LEU A 182 8.88 5.11 17.98
CA LEU A 182 8.90 6.15 19.02
C LEU A 182 10.04 5.91 20.00
N LEU A 183 10.21 4.69 20.47
CA LEU A 183 11.23 4.36 21.46
C LEU A 183 12.65 4.49 20.88
N LEU A 184 12.89 4.00 19.65
CA LEU A 184 14.19 4.16 18.98
C LEU A 184 14.50 5.62 18.63
N TRP A 185 13.48 6.45 18.39
CA TRP A 185 13.64 7.86 18.05
C TRP A 185 13.66 8.82 19.24
N LEU A 186 12.96 8.55 20.33
CA LEU A 186 12.88 9.49 21.45
C LEU A 186 14.07 9.37 22.39
N GLN A 187 14.55 8.14 22.67
CA GLN A 187 15.83 7.90 23.36
C GLN A 187 16.35 6.49 23.06
N PRO A 188 17.54 6.34 22.43
CA PRO A 188 18.14 5.03 22.19
C PRO A 188 18.58 4.39 23.51
N HIS A 189 17.67 3.66 24.16
CA HIS A 189 17.94 2.90 25.37
C HIS A 189 18.51 1.51 25.02
N PRO A 190 19.54 1.00 25.72
CA PRO A 190 20.11 -0.33 25.47
C PRO A 190 19.07 -1.47 25.51
N VAL A 191 18.03 -1.33 26.33
CA VAL A 191 16.90 -2.28 26.40
C VAL A 191 16.17 -2.41 25.06
N LEU A 192 16.09 -1.34 24.27
CA LEU A 192 15.40 -1.33 22.98
C LEU A 192 16.20 -2.03 21.90
N PHE A 193 17.53 -1.96 21.97
CA PHE A 193 18.40 -2.77 21.12
C PHE A 193 18.18 -4.25 21.38
N VAL A 194 18.03 -4.65 22.66
CA VAL A 194 17.68 -6.03 23.04
C VAL A 194 16.32 -6.42 22.48
N VAL A 195 15.29 -5.57 22.61
CA VAL A 195 13.96 -5.84 22.04
C VAL A 195 14.01 -5.99 20.51
N ALA A 196 14.70 -5.09 19.81
CA ALA A 196 14.90 -5.19 18.36
C ALA A 196 15.62 -6.49 17.98
N LEU A 197 16.65 -6.88 18.73
CA LEU A 197 17.37 -8.13 18.53
C LEU A 197 16.46 -9.34 18.76
N CYS A 198 15.63 -9.34 19.81
CA CYS A 198 14.64 -10.39 20.06
C CYS A 198 13.63 -10.50 18.90
N ILE A 199 13.14 -9.38 18.37
CA ILE A 199 12.22 -9.36 17.22
C ILE A 199 12.91 -9.92 15.98
N LEU A 200 14.17 -9.54 15.72
CA LEU A 200 14.96 -10.11 14.62
C LEU A 200 15.16 -11.62 14.78
N LEU A 201 15.49 -12.06 15.99
CA LEU A 201 15.76 -13.46 16.29
C LEU A 201 14.48 -14.30 16.16
N PHE A 202 13.39 -13.90 16.81
CA PHE A 202 12.09 -14.55 16.69
C PHE A 202 11.55 -14.52 15.26
N GLY A 203 11.67 -13.37 14.58
CA GLY A 203 11.33 -13.21 13.17
C GLY A 203 12.12 -14.17 12.27
N SER A 204 13.42 -14.29 12.50
CA SER A 204 14.28 -15.19 11.73
C SER A 204 13.92 -16.65 11.94
N LEU A 205 13.62 -17.06 13.17
CA LEU A 205 13.18 -18.42 13.49
C LEU A 205 11.83 -18.72 12.83
N HIS A 206 10.88 -17.79 12.91
CA HIS A 206 9.56 -17.96 12.31
C HIS A 206 9.61 -18.05 10.77
N VAL A 207 10.41 -17.19 10.12
CA VAL A 207 10.65 -17.23 8.66
C VAL A 207 11.37 -18.52 8.27
N ARG A 208 12.38 -18.94 9.04
CA ARG A 208 13.13 -20.18 8.82
C ARG A 208 12.22 -21.41 8.94
N HIS A 209 11.35 -21.43 9.94
CA HIS A 209 10.38 -22.50 10.15
C HIS A 209 9.38 -22.60 9.00
N TRP A 210 8.76 -21.48 8.62
CA TRP A 210 7.81 -21.44 7.50
C TRP A 210 8.47 -21.82 6.17
N SER A 211 9.67 -21.30 5.90
CA SER A 211 10.38 -21.55 4.62
C SER A 211 10.86 -23.00 4.46
N ARG A 212 10.95 -23.77 5.55
CA ARG A 212 11.32 -25.19 5.55
C ARG A 212 10.13 -26.14 5.44
N ARG A 213 8.90 -25.67 5.65
CA ARG A 213 7.69 -26.50 5.52
C ARG A 213 7.23 -26.60 4.07
N GLU A 214 6.88 -27.80 3.64
CA GLU A 214 6.25 -28.05 2.33
C GLU A 214 4.74 -27.81 2.35
N ASP A 215 4.12 -27.90 3.53
CA ASP A 215 2.69 -27.70 3.72
C ASP A 215 2.22 -26.27 3.40
N GLY A 216 0.91 -26.15 3.21
CA GLY A 216 0.24 -24.86 3.05
C GLY A 216 0.39 -24.24 1.66
N LEU A 217 0.88 -24.99 0.65
CA LEU A 217 1.03 -24.49 -0.72
C LEU A 217 -0.26 -23.85 -1.27
N THR A 218 -1.42 -24.48 -1.04
CA THR A 218 -2.72 -23.93 -1.48
C THR A 218 -3.04 -22.59 -0.80
N GLU A 219 -2.75 -22.46 0.49
CA GLU A 219 -2.93 -21.20 1.23
C GLU A 219 -1.99 -20.13 0.68
N ASP A 220 -0.72 -20.47 0.47
CA ASP A 220 0.30 -19.57 -0.05
C ASP A 220 0.00 -19.13 -1.49
N ILE A 221 -0.55 -20.00 -2.35
CA ILE A 221 -1.04 -19.64 -3.69
C ILE A 221 -2.19 -18.63 -3.59
N LEU A 222 -3.19 -18.88 -2.74
CA LEU A 222 -4.33 -17.98 -2.58
C LEU A 222 -3.88 -16.60 -2.06
N LEU A 223 -2.94 -16.57 -1.11
CA LEU A 223 -2.38 -15.33 -0.60
C LEU A 223 -1.55 -14.59 -1.65
N SER A 224 -0.69 -15.31 -2.38
CA SER A 224 0.08 -14.78 -3.50
C SER A 224 -0.83 -14.15 -4.55
N MET A 225 -1.84 -14.89 -5.03
CA MET A 225 -2.79 -14.40 -6.03
C MET A 225 -3.52 -13.15 -5.57
N LYS A 226 -4.03 -13.15 -4.33
CA LYS A 226 -4.72 -11.98 -3.76
C LYS A 226 -3.83 -10.74 -3.71
N ARG A 227 -2.53 -10.92 -3.45
CA ARG A 227 -1.55 -9.83 -3.38
C ARG A 227 -1.07 -9.39 -4.76
N GLN A 228 -0.89 -10.32 -5.69
CA GLN A 228 -0.47 -10.01 -7.05
C GLN A 228 -1.60 -9.35 -7.86
N SER A 229 -2.85 -9.76 -7.63
CA SER A 229 -4.03 -9.23 -8.33
C SER A 229 -4.49 -7.87 -7.82
N SER A 230 -3.99 -7.37 -6.69
CA SER A 230 -4.44 -6.09 -6.14
C SER A 230 -4.12 -4.93 -7.08
N LEU A 231 -2.94 -4.92 -7.71
CA LEU A 231 -2.59 -3.88 -8.70
C LEU A 231 -3.46 -3.95 -9.95
N SER A 232 -3.72 -5.16 -10.48
CA SER A 232 -4.62 -5.33 -11.63
C SER A 232 -6.07 -4.96 -11.30
N ALA A 233 -6.52 -5.22 -10.07
CA ALA A 233 -7.84 -4.79 -9.61
C ALA A 233 -7.92 -3.26 -9.52
N THR A 234 -6.87 -2.60 -9.01
CA THR A 234 -6.79 -1.14 -9.00
C THR A 234 -6.77 -0.57 -10.44
N VAL A 235 -6.14 -1.22 -11.41
CA VAL A 235 -6.21 -0.83 -12.83
C VAL A 235 -7.64 -0.92 -13.35
N LEU A 236 -8.30 -2.05 -13.10
CA LEU A 236 -9.69 -2.25 -13.54
C LEU A 236 -10.63 -1.19 -12.94
N GLU A 237 -10.43 -0.87 -11.66
CA GLU A 237 -11.17 0.17 -10.96
C GLU A 237 -10.86 1.59 -11.49
N LEU A 238 -9.58 1.95 -11.68
CA LEU A 238 -9.17 3.27 -12.17
C LEU A 238 -9.59 3.52 -13.62
N ASN A 239 -9.56 2.49 -14.47
CA ASN A 239 -10.00 2.59 -15.87
C ASN A 239 -11.53 2.54 -16.03
N GLY A 240 -12.29 2.57 -14.93
CA GLY A 240 -13.76 2.50 -14.95
C GLY A 240 -14.32 1.16 -15.44
N SER A 241 -13.45 0.18 -15.71
CA SER A 241 -13.82 -1.19 -16.08
C SER A 241 -14.16 -1.97 -14.81
N LEU A 242 -15.36 -1.70 -14.28
CA LEU A 242 -15.92 -2.47 -13.17
C LEU A 242 -15.74 -3.97 -13.45
N PRO A 243 -15.19 -4.77 -12.50
CA PRO A 243 -15.07 -6.20 -12.69
C PRO A 243 -16.45 -6.76 -13.04
N LYS A 244 -16.56 -7.44 -14.19
CA LYS A 244 -17.80 -8.14 -14.59
C LYS A 244 -18.29 -8.91 -13.38
N SER A 245 -19.50 -8.59 -12.89
CA SER A 245 -20.10 -9.30 -11.77
C SER A 245 -20.10 -10.78 -12.12
N SER A 246 -19.38 -11.59 -11.34
CA SER A 246 -19.43 -13.03 -11.47
C SER A 246 -20.89 -13.47 -11.26
N HIS A 247 -21.57 -13.86 -12.35
CA HIS A 247 -22.88 -14.51 -12.31
C HIS A 247 -22.76 -15.96 -11.81
N ARG A 248 -22.07 -16.17 -10.68
CA ARG A 248 -22.26 -17.42 -9.95
C ARG A 248 -23.64 -17.32 -9.32
N LYS A 249 -24.64 -17.96 -9.94
CA LYS A 249 -26.01 -18.12 -9.42
C LYS A 249 -25.90 -18.64 -7.99
N ARG A 250 -25.97 -17.76 -7.00
CA ARG A 250 -26.28 -18.14 -5.63
C ARG A 250 -27.78 -18.48 -5.63
N PRO A 251 -28.20 -19.61 -5.06
CA PRO A 251 -29.62 -19.92 -4.97
C PRO A 251 -30.30 -18.81 -4.16
N LEU A 252 -31.16 -18.05 -4.84
CA LEU A 252 -31.93 -16.95 -4.29
C LEU A 252 -33.19 -17.51 -3.63
N LEU A 253 -33.07 -17.85 -2.34
CA LEU A 253 -34.21 -17.82 -1.44
C LEU A 253 -34.11 -16.52 -0.66
N HIS A 254 -34.80 -15.48 -1.13
CA HIS A 254 -35.64 -14.63 -0.29
C HIS A 254 -36.48 -13.68 -1.13
N LEU A 255 -37.80 -13.89 -1.06
CA LEU A 255 -38.83 -12.95 -1.45
C LEU A 255 -38.56 -11.58 -0.82
N ARG A 256 -38.67 -10.52 -1.62
CA ARG A 256 -39.31 -9.25 -1.25
C ARG A 256 -39.70 -8.51 -2.53
N LEU A 257 -40.87 -8.87 -3.02
CA LEU A 257 -41.73 -8.07 -3.89
C LEU A 257 -42.08 -6.75 -3.16
N PHE A 258 -42.25 -5.68 -3.94
CA PHE A 258 -42.75 -4.34 -3.58
C PHE A 258 -41.88 -3.44 -2.69
N LYS A 259 -41.23 -2.45 -3.32
CA LYS A 259 -41.36 -1.04 -2.89
C LYS A 259 -40.99 -0.04 -4.01
N GLN A 260 -42.05 0.52 -4.57
CA GLN A 260 -42.24 1.82 -5.23
C GLN A 260 -41.02 2.57 -5.79
N THR A 261 -41.14 2.81 -7.10
CA THR A 261 -40.57 3.91 -7.89
C THR A 261 -40.79 5.27 -7.23
N HIS A 262 -39.80 5.74 -6.48
CA HIS A 262 -39.64 7.17 -6.23
C HIS A 262 -38.52 7.71 -7.11
N HIS A 263 -38.75 8.86 -7.75
CA HIS A 263 -37.70 9.67 -8.36
C HIS A 263 -36.59 9.93 -7.33
N GLN A 264 -35.56 9.09 -7.36
CA GLN A 264 -34.43 9.21 -6.46
C GLN A 264 -33.49 10.26 -7.04
N LEU A 265 -33.29 11.34 -6.29
CA LEU A 265 -32.31 12.38 -6.59
C LEU A 265 -30.95 11.71 -6.91
N PRO A 266 -30.27 12.10 -8.01
CA PRO A 266 -29.02 11.46 -8.47
C PRO A 266 -27.93 11.35 -7.38
N LEU A 267 -27.93 12.31 -6.45
CA LEU A 267 -27.02 12.37 -5.31
C LEU A 267 -27.25 11.23 -4.31
N LEU A 268 -28.50 10.83 -4.10
CA LEU A 268 -28.90 9.81 -3.13
C LEU A 268 -28.56 8.41 -3.64
N THR A 269 -28.68 8.19 -4.95
CA THR A 269 -28.16 6.99 -5.64
C THR A 269 -26.64 6.92 -5.58
N TYR A 270 -25.94 8.05 -5.77
CA TYR A 270 -24.47 8.11 -5.69
C TYR A 270 -23.94 7.76 -4.29
N LEU A 271 -24.57 8.28 -3.25
CA LEU A 271 -24.19 8.01 -1.86
C LEU A 271 -24.60 6.62 -1.36
N ARG A 272 -25.49 5.91 -2.05
CA ARG A 272 -25.88 4.55 -1.64
C ARG A 272 -24.80 3.52 -1.97
N ASP A 273 -24.01 3.76 -3.01
CA ASP A 273 -22.91 2.88 -3.41
C ASP A 273 -21.78 2.92 -2.35
N PRO A 274 -21.44 1.78 -1.70
CA PRO A 274 -20.36 1.72 -0.72
C PRO A 274 -18.98 2.03 -1.31
N SER A 275 -18.78 1.90 -2.63
CA SER A 275 -17.52 2.25 -3.30
C SER A 275 -17.35 3.77 -3.41
N LYS A 276 -18.39 4.48 -3.87
CA LYS A 276 -18.40 5.93 -4.03
C LYS A 276 -18.33 6.67 -2.69
N ARG A 277 -18.98 6.15 -1.64
CA ARG A 277 -18.81 6.66 -0.27
C ARG A 277 -17.37 6.55 0.23
N ARG A 278 -16.72 5.41 0.02
CA ARG A 278 -15.32 5.23 0.43
C ARG A 278 -14.39 6.15 -0.35
N PHE A 279 -14.63 6.32 -1.64
CA PHE A 279 -13.90 7.25 -2.48
C PHE A 279 -14.04 8.70 -1.98
N LEU A 280 -15.27 9.16 -1.71
CA LEU A 280 -15.51 10.49 -1.15
C LEU A 280 -14.84 10.68 0.22
N LEU A 281 -14.90 9.68 1.11
CA LEU A 281 -14.22 9.73 2.40
C LEU A 281 -12.70 9.78 2.25
N GLN A 282 -12.13 9.03 1.31
CA GLN A 282 -10.71 9.06 1.00
C GLN A 282 -10.29 10.40 0.40
N LEU A 283 -11.10 10.96 -0.51
CA LEU A 283 -10.85 12.27 -1.12
C LEU A 283 -10.94 13.39 -0.09
N PHE A 284 -11.92 13.34 0.81
CA PHE A 284 -12.07 14.30 1.89
C PHE A 284 -10.92 14.19 2.90
N ALA A 285 -10.51 12.98 3.27
CA ALA A 285 -9.34 12.76 4.14
C ALA A 285 -8.05 13.27 3.48
N ALA A 286 -7.84 12.99 2.19
CA ALA A 286 -6.70 13.46 1.42
C ALA A 286 -6.69 14.99 1.27
N MET A 287 -7.85 15.61 1.05
CA MET A 287 -8.01 17.06 0.98
C MET A 287 -7.63 17.72 2.30
N ASN A 288 -8.19 17.23 3.41
CA ASN A 288 -7.91 17.80 4.73
C ASN A 288 -6.44 17.64 5.11
N TYR A 289 -5.85 16.47 4.83
CA TYR A 289 -4.42 16.25 5.04
C TYR A 289 -3.57 17.18 4.20
N GLY A 290 -3.87 17.31 2.90
CA GLY A 290 -3.15 18.20 1.99
C GLY A 290 -3.27 19.67 2.38
N LEU A 291 -4.46 20.13 2.78
CA LEU A 291 -4.69 21.50 3.23
C LEU A 291 -3.95 21.85 4.52
N LEU A 292 -3.78 20.88 5.42
CA LEU A 292 -3.11 21.09 6.70
C LEU A 292 -1.58 21.06 6.58
N VAL A 293 -1.05 20.16 5.75
CA VAL A 293 0.41 19.89 5.68
C VAL A 293 1.11 20.76 4.66
N LEU A 294 0.44 21.14 3.56
CA LEU A 294 1.11 21.88 2.48
C LEU A 294 1.15 23.39 2.77
N PRO A 295 2.20 24.09 2.31
CA PRO A 295 2.25 25.55 2.28
C PRO A 295 1.16 26.11 1.36
N TRP A 296 0.88 27.41 1.45
CA TRP A 296 -0.28 28.05 0.82
C TRP A 296 -0.44 27.76 -0.69
N ILE A 297 0.65 27.62 -1.43
CA ILE A 297 0.65 27.24 -2.86
C ILE A 297 0.19 25.79 -3.06
N GLY A 298 0.69 24.87 -2.23
CA GLY A 298 0.29 23.46 -2.24
C GLY A 298 -1.16 23.26 -1.78
N ARG A 299 -1.68 24.12 -0.90
CA ARG A 299 -3.12 24.16 -0.57
C ARG A 299 -3.95 24.50 -1.79
N GLY A 300 -3.52 25.50 -2.57
CA GLY A 300 -4.14 25.85 -3.85
C GLY A 300 -4.16 24.68 -4.84
N LEU A 301 -3.04 23.96 -4.97
CA LEU A 301 -2.94 22.77 -5.82
C LEU A 301 -3.83 21.61 -5.34
N VAL A 302 -3.93 21.36 -4.03
CA VAL A 302 -4.83 20.34 -3.47
C VAL A 302 -6.28 20.70 -3.72
N ILE A 303 -6.67 21.97 -3.54
CA ILE A 303 -8.02 22.44 -3.85
C ILE A 303 -8.31 22.24 -5.34
N ALA A 304 -7.40 22.68 -6.22
CA ALA A 304 -7.54 22.52 -7.66
C ALA A 304 -7.65 21.04 -8.07
N PHE A 305 -6.83 20.18 -7.47
CA PHE A 305 -6.87 18.73 -7.70
C PHE A 305 -8.18 18.10 -7.24
N VAL A 306 -8.67 18.45 -6.05
CA VAL A 306 -9.95 17.93 -5.55
C VAL A 306 -11.11 18.41 -6.39
N LEU A 307 -11.12 19.69 -6.79
CA LEU A 307 -12.13 20.23 -7.71
C LEU A 307 -12.09 19.53 -9.07
N PHE A 308 -10.90 19.26 -9.61
CA PHE A 308 -10.72 18.51 -10.84
C PHE A 308 -11.23 17.08 -10.73
N VAL A 309 -10.93 16.39 -9.63
CA VAL A 309 -11.40 15.02 -9.36
C VAL A 309 -12.92 14.99 -9.20
N LEU A 310 -13.51 15.94 -8.49
CA LEU A 310 -14.97 16.08 -8.36
C LEU A 310 -15.63 16.39 -9.69
N PHE A 311 -15.00 17.23 -10.53
CA PHE A 311 -15.47 17.53 -11.89
C PHE A 311 -15.44 16.30 -12.80
N GLN A 312 -14.35 15.53 -12.77
CA GLN A 312 -14.21 14.24 -13.46
C GLN A 312 -15.27 13.24 -13.03
N GLU A 313 -15.45 13.03 -11.73
CA GLU A 313 -16.46 12.12 -11.17
C GLU A 313 -17.89 12.56 -11.54
N ARG A 314 -18.20 13.86 -11.48
CA ARG A 314 -19.49 14.40 -11.94
C ARG A 314 -19.73 14.08 -13.41
N LYS A 315 -18.74 14.30 -14.27
CA LYS A 315 -18.83 14.02 -15.71
C LYS A 315 -19.07 12.53 -15.96
N GLN A 316 -18.30 11.65 -15.31
CA GLN A 316 -18.45 10.21 -15.42
C GLN A 316 -19.81 9.71 -14.91
N HIS A 317 -20.25 10.18 -13.75
CA HIS A 317 -21.56 9.82 -13.18
C HIS A 317 -22.71 10.29 -14.06
N HIS A 318 -22.63 11.51 -14.62
CA HIS A 318 -23.63 12.02 -15.54
C HIS A 318 -23.69 11.20 -16.85
N THR A 319 -22.54 10.80 -17.41
CA THR A 319 -22.52 9.88 -18.58
C THR A 319 -23.05 8.49 -18.26
N TRP A 320 -22.77 7.97 -17.07
CA TRP A 320 -23.31 6.68 -16.62
C TRP A 320 -24.82 6.74 -16.42
N PHE A 321 -25.31 7.82 -15.80
CA PHE A 321 -26.74 8.06 -15.56
C PHE A 321 -27.52 8.22 -16.87
N ARG A 322 -26.96 8.93 -17.87
CA ARG A 322 -27.56 9.01 -19.23
C ARG A 322 -27.61 7.67 -19.97
N ARG A 323 -26.68 6.74 -19.68
CA ARG A 323 -26.61 5.42 -20.32
C ARG A 323 -27.50 4.37 -19.68
N GLN A 324 -28.01 4.60 -18.47
CA GLN A 324 -29.05 3.73 -17.92
C GLN A 324 -30.35 3.99 -18.69
N SER A 325 -30.93 2.92 -19.24
CA SER A 325 -32.04 2.86 -20.20
C SER A 325 -33.30 3.67 -19.88
N PHE A 326 -33.39 4.26 -18.70
CA PHE A 326 -34.55 5.04 -18.24
C PHE A 326 -34.72 6.38 -18.98
N TYR A 327 -33.66 7.01 -19.50
CA TYR A 327 -33.78 8.29 -20.24
C TYR A 327 -33.81 8.15 -21.76
N GLN A 328 -33.42 7.00 -22.32
CA GLN A 328 -33.58 6.73 -23.76
C GLN A 328 -35.05 6.55 -24.17
N HIS A 329 -35.95 6.35 -23.21
CA HIS A 329 -37.41 6.24 -23.45
C HIS A 329 -38.18 7.53 -23.20
N ILE A 330 -37.54 8.60 -22.72
CA ILE A 330 -38.21 9.90 -22.47
C ILE A 330 -37.83 10.94 -23.54
N SER A 331 -36.79 10.70 -24.35
CA SER A 331 -36.31 11.63 -25.38
C SER A 331 -36.56 11.17 -26.82
N ASN A 332 -37.51 10.26 -27.05
CA ASN A 332 -38.03 9.93 -28.38
C ASN A 332 -39.52 10.26 -28.44
#